data_AF-A0A6I9NDR0-F1
#
_entry.id   AF-A0A6I9NDR0-F1
#
_cell.length_a   1.000
_cell.length_b   1.000
_cell.length_c   1.000
_cell.angle_alpha   90.00
_cell.angle_beta   90.00
_cell.angle_gamma   90.00
#
_symmetry.space_group_name_H-M   'P 1'
#
loop_
_entity.id
_entity.type
_entity.pdbx_description
1 polymer ?
#
loop_
_entity_poly.entity_id
_entity_poly.type
_entity_poly.pdbx_seq_one_letter_code
_entity_poly.pdbx_strand_id
1 'polypeptide(L)'
;EAEVCAALLEKECLALSPQLGSLRILSLHSGLGSLTQRVYESHPEASALGEKDSSEGVKRKVVLCDSLAEASFSLPAIRYVIDTGLQLKNVYNTQIRANSQVMRTISKHQADMRTERVNSRLP
;
A
#
# COMPACT_ATOMS: atom_id res chain seq x y z
N GLU A 1 -0.96 13.09 -2.62
CA GLU A 1 0.15 12.28 -3.16
C GLU A 1 -0.27 10.85 -3.47
N ALA A 2 -0.79 10.09 -2.49
CA ALA A 2 -1.20 8.69 -2.70
C ALA A 2 -2.22 8.51 -3.84
N GLU A 3 -3.22 9.39 -3.96
CA GLU A 3 -4.22 9.34 -5.05
C GLU A 3 -3.61 9.57 -6.44
N VAL A 4 -2.66 10.52 -6.55
CA VAL A 4 -1.93 10.77 -7.80
C VAL A 4 -1.09 9.56 -8.19
N CYS A 5 -0.40 8.95 -7.21
CA CYS A 5 0.34 7.71 -7.42
C CYS A 5 -0.59 6.57 -7.86
N ALA A 6 -1.77 6.44 -7.25
CA ALA A 6 -2.77 5.44 -7.63
C ALA A 6 -3.19 5.61 -9.10
N ALA A 7 -3.54 6.83 -9.51
CA ALA A 7 -3.94 7.11 -10.90
C ALA A 7 -2.82 6.82 -11.90
N LEU A 8 -1.55 7.11 -11.55
CA LEU A 8 -0.40 6.78 -12.39
C LEU A 8 -0.19 5.27 -12.48
N LEU A 9 -0.32 4.54 -11.37
CA LEU A 9 -0.22 3.07 -11.37
C LEU A 9 -1.35 2.42 -12.17
N GLU A 10 -2.56 2.96 -12.12
CA GLU A 10 -3.70 2.51 -12.94
C GLU A 10 -3.45 2.73 -14.43
N LYS A 11 -2.85 3.87 -14.80
CA LYS A 11 -2.48 4.12 -16.20
C LYS A 11 -1.37 3.18 -16.67
N GLU A 12 -0.32 3.02 -15.88
CA GLU A 12 0.82 2.16 -16.22
C GLU A 12 0.44 0.68 -16.25
N CYS A 13 -0.48 0.22 -15.39
CA CYS A 13 -0.88 -1.19 -15.40
C CYS A 13 -1.59 -1.59 -16.71
N LEU A 14 -2.27 -0.64 -17.37
CA LEU A 14 -2.87 -0.84 -18.71
C LEU A 14 -1.85 -0.78 -19.85
N ALA A 15 -0.74 -0.06 -19.66
CA ALA A 15 0.34 0.04 -20.63
C ALA A 15 1.26 -1.19 -20.62
N LEU A 16 1.34 -1.90 -19.50
CA LEU A 16 2.15 -3.10 -19.33
C LEU A 16 1.52 -4.34 -19.99
N SER A 17 2.36 -5.38 -20.18
CA SER A 17 1.94 -6.64 -20.81
C SER A 17 0.73 -7.28 -20.10
N PRO A 18 -0.33 -7.67 -20.84
CA PRO A 18 -1.48 -8.38 -20.28
C PRO A 18 -1.12 -9.70 -19.57
N GLN A 19 0.03 -10.30 -19.89
CA GLN A 19 0.50 -11.55 -19.28
C GLN A 19 0.81 -11.43 -17.78
N LEU A 20 0.99 -10.21 -17.27
CA LEU A 20 1.28 -9.97 -15.85
C LEU A 20 0.05 -10.13 -14.94
N GLY A 21 -1.14 -10.30 -15.51
CA GLY A 21 -2.40 -10.43 -14.77
C GLY A 21 -2.89 -9.12 -14.15
N SER A 22 -4.10 -9.16 -13.60
CA SER A 22 -4.77 -7.98 -13.02
C SER A 22 -4.04 -7.43 -11.78
N LEU A 23 -4.03 -6.10 -11.66
CA LEU A 23 -3.44 -5.37 -10.54
C LEU A 23 -4.54 -4.57 -9.81
N ARG A 24 -4.80 -4.91 -8.55
CA ARG A 24 -5.74 -4.15 -7.70
C ARG A 24 -4.98 -3.15 -6.85
N ILE A 25 -5.27 -1.87 -7.02
CA ILE A 25 -4.65 -0.77 -6.28
C ILE A 25 -5.64 -0.29 -5.20
N LEU A 26 -5.17 -0.15 -3.97
CA LEU A 26 -5.95 0.38 -2.84
C LEU A 26 -5.15 1.50 -2.16
N SER A 27 -5.80 2.63 -1.90
CA SER A 27 -5.27 3.66 -1.02
C SER A 27 -5.70 3.37 0.41
N LEU A 28 -4.78 3.55 1.37
CA LEU A 28 -5.02 3.38 2.80
C LEU A 28 -4.44 4.58 3.56
N HIS A 29 -5.32 5.43 4.06
CA HIS A 29 -5.00 6.59 4.90
C HIS A 29 -6.03 6.74 6.03
N SER A 30 -5.70 7.55 7.04
CA SER A 30 -6.45 7.61 8.31
C SER A 30 -7.89 8.12 8.15
N GLY A 31 -8.16 8.90 7.11
CA GLY A 31 -9.48 9.45 6.79
C GLY A 31 -10.48 8.48 6.15
N LEU A 32 -10.12 7.22 5.86
CA LEU A 32 -11.01 6.29 5.15
C LEU A 32 -12.16 5.71 6.01
N GLY A 33 -12.06 5.78 7.33
CA GLY A 33 -13.09 5.22 8.22
C GLY A 33 -13.37 3.74 7.94
N SER A 34 -14.64 3.38 7.73
CA SER A 34 -15.08 2.01 7.46
C SER A 34 -14.53 1.45 6.14
N LEU A 35 -14.16 2.30 5.18
CA LEU A 35 -13.59 1.86 3.89
C LEU A 35 -12.23 1.18 4.04
N THR A 36 -11.56 1.34 5.19
CA THR A 36 -10.33 0.61 5.54
C THR A 36 -10.50 -0.91 5.43
N GLN A 37 -11.72 -1.43 5.66
CA GLN A 37 -12.02 -2.86 5.56
C GLN A 37 -11.80 -3.44 4.15
N ARG A 38 -11.84 -2.60 3.11
CA ARG A 38 -11.58 -3.02 1.72
C ARG A 38 -10.18 -3.62 1.52
N VAL A 39 -9.25 -3.30 2.41
CA VAL A 39 -7.91 -3.88 2.42
C VAL A 39 -7.92 -5.34 2.89
N TYR A 40 -8.98 -5.84 3.52
CA TYR A 40 -9.13 -7.25 3.90
C TYR A 40 -10.00 -8.07 2.95
N GLU A 41 -10.77 -7.40 2.08
CA GLU A 41 -11.62 -8.07 1.10
C GLU A 41 -10.80 -8.88 0.10
N SER A 42 -11.24 -10.12 -0.15
CA SER A 42 -10.77 -10.95 -1.26
C SER A 42 -11.10 -10.29 -2.60
N HIS A 43 -10.41 -10.70 -3.66
CA HIS A 43 -10.73 -10.23 -5.01
C HIS A 43 -12.15 -10.70 -5.38
N PRO A 44 -13.04 -9.83 -5.90
CA PRO A 44 -14.42 -10.21 -6.23
C PRO A 44 -14.52 -11.38 -7.23
N GLU A 45 -13.51 -11.55 -8.09
CA GLU A 45 -13.44 -12.67 -9.04
C GLU A 45 -12.98 -14.00 -8.42
N ALA A 46 -12.60 -14.03 -7.13
CA ALA A 46 -12.24 -15.28 -6.45
C ALA A 46 -13.47 -16.12 -6.04
N SER A 47 -14.64 -15.49 -5.97
CA SER A 47 -15.89 -16.09 -5.49
C SER A 47 -16.88 -16.47 -6.60
N ALA A 48 -16.64 -16.02 -7.85
CA ALA A 48 -17.59 -16.21 -8.95
C ALA A 48 -17.31 -17.43 -9.84
N LEU A 49 -16.14 -18.05 -9.75
CA LEU A 49 -15.76 -19.20 -10.58
C LEU A 49 -15.12 -20.27 -9.68
N GLY A 50 -15.92 -21.24 -9.27
CA GLY A 50 -15.38 -22.59 -9.14
C GLY A 50 -14.90 -23.03 -10.51
N GLU A 51 -13.86 -23.87 -10.55
CA GLU A 51 -13.15 -24.38 -11.75
C GLU A 51 -11.92 -23.51 -12.11
N LYS A 52 -10.70 -23.97 -11.78
CA LYS A 52 -9.90 -24.89 -12.60
C LYS A 52 -9.87 -24.49 -14.07
N ASP A 53 -9.30 -23.33 -14.38
CA ASP A 53 -8.67 -23.14 -15.69
C ASP A 53 -7.44 -22.22 -15.64
N SER A 54 -6.29 -22.87 -15.42
CA SER A 54 -5.05 -22.86 -16.22
C SER A 54 -4.49 -21.58 -16.88
N SER A 55 -4.96 -20.37 -16.54
CA SER A 55 -4.21 -19.12 -16.79
C SER A 55 -4.24 -18.20 -15.55
N GLU A 56 -3.87 -18.77 -14.41
CA GLU A 56 -3.77 -18.09 -13.12
C GLU A 56 -2.59 -17.10 -13.11
N GLY A 57 -2.76 -15.94 -13.74
CA GLY A 57 -1.88 -14.81 -13.50
C GLY A 57 -1.81 -14.51 -12.01
N VAL A 58 -0.60 -14.23 -11.49
CA VAL A 58 -0.40 -13.83 -10.09
C VAL A 58 -1.35 -12.67 -9.79
N LYS A 59 -2.34 -12.88 -8.92
CA LYS A 59 -3.29 -11.85 -8.52
C LYS A 59 -2.54 -10.83 -7.65
N ARG A 60 -2.19 -9.68 -8.22
CA ARG A 60 -1.34 -8.67 -7.57
C ARG A 60 -2.21 -7.60 -6.90
N LYS A 61 -1.87 -7.30 -5.65
CA LYS A 61 -2.52 -6.26 -4.86
C LYS A 61 -1.47 -5.26 -4.38
N VAL A 62 -1.72 -3.98 -4.63
CA VAL A 62 -0.88 -2.87 -4.19
C VAL A 62 -1.67 -2.06 -3.19
N VAL A 63 -1.10 -1.88 -2.00
CA VAL A 63 -1.66 -1.01 -0.96
C VAL A 63 -0.74 0.20 -0.84
N LEU A 64 -1.24 1.36 -1.25
CA LEU A 64 -0.56 2.64 -1.06
C LEU A 64 -0.95 3.17 0.32
N CYS A 65 0.03 3.38 1.19
CA CYS A 65 -0.22 3.85 2.54
C CYS A 65 0.87 4.80 3.01
N ASP A 66 0.53 5.59 4.04
CA ASP A 66 1.45 6.45 4.76
C ASP A 66 2.04 5.70 5.98
N SER A 67 2.31 6.42 7.07
CA SER A 67 2.73 5.84 8.35
C SER A 67 1.83 4.77 8.94
N LEU A 68 0.57 4.62 8.48
CA LEU A 68 -0.29 3.48 8.85
C LEU A 68 0.37 2.12 8.52
N ALA A 69 1.29 2.08 7.54
CA ALA A 69 2.05 0.88 7.19
C ALA A 69 2.85 0.31 8.35
N GLU A 70 3.31 1.16 9.27
CA GLU A 70 4.29 0.78 10.30
C GLU A 70 3.67 -0.18 11.34
N ALA A 71 2.43 0.09 11.79
CA ALA A 71 1.83 -0.72 12.86
C ALA A 71 0.28 -0.82 12.83
N SER A 72 -0.41 -0.21 11.87
CA SER A 72 -1.88 -0.02 11.99
C SER A 72 -2.74 -1.11 11.34
N PHE A 73 -2.14 -2.01 10.56
CA PHE A 73 -2.86 -3.11 9.92
C PHE A 73 -1.95 -4.32 9.71
N SER A 74 -2.52 -5.50 9.48
CA SER A 74 -1.76 -6.72 9.19
C SER A 74 -2.29 -7.37 7.92
N LEU A 75 -1.46 -7.50 6.88
CA LEU A 75 -1.84 -8.26 5.69
C LEU A 75 -0.97 -9.51 5.58
N PRO A 76 -1.57 -10.66 5.27
CA PRO A 76 -0.79 -11.86 4.97
C PRO A 76 -0.10 -11.72 3.62
N ALA A 77 1.01 -12.44 3.46
CA ALA A 77 1.73 -12.63 2.21
C ALA A 77 2.20 -11.31 1.54
N ILE A 78 2.61 -10.31 2.32
CA ILE A 78 3.31 -9.14 1.78
C ILE A 78 4.68 -9.60 1.29
N ARG A 79 4.89 -9.54 -0.03
CA ARG A 79 6.15 -9.94 -0.67
C ARG A 79 7.10 -8.78 -0.91
N TYR A 80 6.57 -7.62 -1.20
CA TYR A 80 7.34 -6.43 -1.55
C TYR A 80 6.89 -5.26 -0.70
N VAL A 81 7.87 -4.48 -0.24
CA VAL A 81 7.68 -3.18 0.38
C VAL A 81 8.53 -2.20 -0.42
N ILE A 82 7.90 -1.13 -0.90
CA ILE A 82 8.58 -0.03 -1.59
C ILE A 82 8.50 1.17 -0.64
N ASP A 83 9.63 1.50 -0.02
CA ASP A 83 9.74 2.63 0.91
C ASP A 83 10.45 3.81 0.24
N THR A 84 9.80 4.98 0.25
CA THR A 84 10.39 6.21 -0.27
C THR A 84 11.34 6.87 0.72
N GLY A 85 11.36 6.42 1.98
CA GLY A 85 12.17 7.00 3.05
C GLY A 85 11.66 8.36 3.54
N LEU A 86 10.45 8.76 3.15
CA LEU A 86 9.83 10.02 3.51
C LEU A 86 8.55 9.82 4.32
N GLN A 87 8.22 10.81 5.15
CA GLN A 87 6.96 10.88 5.90
C GLN A 87 6.54 12.33 6.09
N LEU A 88 5.24 12.58 5.96
CA LEU A 88 4.63 13.84 6.37
C LEU A 88 4.43 13.84 7.88
N LYS A 89 5.16 14.72 8.59
CA LYS A 89 5.12 14.80 10.05
C LYS A 89 4.47 16.10 10.51
N ASN A 90 3.60 16.01 11.51
CA ASN A 90 3.09 17.20 12.19
C ASN A 90 4.13 17.71 13.19
N VAL A 91 4.62 18.93 12.98
CA VAL A 91 5.68 19.56 13.78
C VAL A 91 5.15 20.85 14.40
N TYR A 92 5.31 20.97 15.71
CA TYR A 92 4.99 22.19 16.44
C TYR A 92 6.15 23.18 16.40
N ASN A 93 5.86 24.41 15.96
CA ASN A 93 6.81 25.52 16.03
C ASN A 93 6.49 26.38 17.26
N THR A 94 7.43 26.43 18.21
CA THR A 94 7.27 27.12 19.49
C THR A 94 7.25 28.65 19.36
N GLN A 95 7.89 29.22 18.32
CA GLN A 95 7.95 30.66 18.12
C GLN A 95 6.58 31.23 17.70
N ILE A 96 5.91 30.55 16.78
CA ILE A 96 4.57 30.94 16.28
C ILE A 96 3.42 30.21 16.98
N ARG A 97 3.74 29.28 17.89
CA ARG A 97 2.79 28.47 18.67
C ARG A 97 1.78 27.69 17.83
N ALA A 98 2.21 27.20 16.68
CA ALA A 98 1.34 26.52 15.73
C ALA A 98 1.95 25.21 15.21
N ASN A 99 1.07 24.32 14.77
CA ASN A 99 1.42 23.05 14.12
C ASN A 99 1.51 23.23 12.59
N SER A 100 2.44 22.53 11.96
CA SER A 100 2.58 22.49 10.51
C SER A 100 2.96 21.08 10.06
N GLN A 101 2.47 20.69 8.88
CA GLN A 101 2.88 19.43 8.25
C GLN A 101 4.14 19.66 7.42
N VAL A 102 5.18 18.87 7.68
CA VAL A 102 6.46 18.99 6.99
C VAL A 102 6.89 17.61 6.50
N MET A 103 7.28 17.53 5.22
CA MET A 103 7.89 16.34 4.65
C MET A 103 9.30 16.17 5.22
N ARG A 104 9.61 15.01 5.78
CA ARG A 104 10.91 14.70 6.39
C ARG A 104 11.35 13.28 6.03
N THR A 105 12.66 13.05 6.08
CA THR A 105 13.22 11.71 6.03
C THR A 105 12.85 10.92 7.28
N ILE A 106 12.57 9.64 7.12
CA ILE A 106 12.30 8.74 8.25
C ILE A 106 13.59 8.38 9.00
N SER A 107 13.44 7.92 10.23
CA SER A 107 14.57 7.37 11.00
C SER A 107 14.98 5.99 10.47
N LYS A 108 16.21 5.56 10.80
CA LYS A 108 16.67 4.19 10.51
C LYS A 108 15.72 3.13 11.08
N HIS A 109 15.30 3.30 12.34
CA HIS A 109 14.38 2.37 12.98
C HIS A 109 13.03 2.28 12.24
N GLN A 110 12.49 3.39 11.72
CA GLN A 110 11.27 3.35 10.92
C GLN A 110 11.46 2.61 9.59
N ALA A 111 12.61 2.79 8.93
CA ALA A 111 12.93 2.05 7.71
C ALA A 111 13.03 0.53 8.00
N ASP A 112 13.65 0.16 9.12
CA ASP A 112 13.74 -1.23 9.58
C ASP A 112 12.32 -1.81 9.83
N MET A 113 11.46 -1.11 10.58
CA MET A 113 10.07 -1.50 10.82
C MET A 113 9.25 -1.67 9.52
N ARG A 114 9.46 -0.80 8.53
CA ARG A 114 8.80 -0.91 7.21
C ARG A 114 9.31 -2.14 6.45
N THR A 115 10.60 -2.45 6.54
CA THR A 115 11.19 -3.65 5.92
C THR A 115 10.62 -4.93 6.51
N GLU A 116 10.42 -4.96 7.84
CA GLU A 116 9.82 -6.09 8.57
C GLU A 116 8.36 -6.38 8.19
N ARG A 117 7.71 -5.51 7.41
CA ARG A 117 6.37 -5.78 6.85
C ARG A 117 6.36 -6.91 5.84
N VAL A 118 7.51 -7.21 5.21
CA VAL A 118 7.61 -8.38 4.31
C VAL A 118 7.47 -9.65 5.15
N ASN A 119 6.40 -10.41 4.90
CA ASN A 119 6.07 -11.61 5.66
C ASN A 119 5.73 -12.83 4.78
N SER A 120 5.86 -12.70 3.46
CA SER A 120 5.76 -13.85 2.55
C SER A 120 7.04 -14.68 2.60
N ARG A 121 6.92 -16.01 2.51
CA ARG A 121 8.08 -16.86 2.22
C ARG A 121 8.45 -16.71 0.73
N LEU A 122 9.74 -16.61 0.46
CA LEU A 122 10.26 -16.82 -0.89
C LEU A 122 10.00 -18.29 -1.27
N PRO A 123 9.59 -18.60 -2.51
CA PRO A 123 9.51 -19.97 -2.98
C PRO A 123 10.88 -20.67 -2.95
#